data_AF-A0A0R3TA96-F1
#
_entry.id   AF-A0A0R3TA96-F1
#
_cell.length_a   1.000
_cell.length_b   1.000
_cell.length_c   1.000
_cell.angle_alpha   90.00
_cell.angle_beta   90.00
_cell.angle_gamma   90.00
#
_symmetry.space_group_name_H-M   'P 1'
#
loop_
_entity.id
_entity.type
_entity.pdbx_description
1 polymer ?
#
loop_
_entity_poly.entity_id
_entity_poly.type
_entity_poly.pdbx_seq_one_letter_code
_entity_poly.pdbx_strand_id
1 'polypeptide(L)'
;MTTSSDKENSESDKTVTPNTNRPQGNYLCPRCRAAYCELPIECVVCGITLMSAPHLARAYHHLFPLAQFIETPRSEVIAKTVVYKCPKCGHFFCADCDTFLHDFVHSCPRCTLP
;
A
#
# COMPACT_ATOMS: atom_id res chain seq x y z
N MET A 1 -39.50 -18.33 -12.27
CA MET A 1 -40.74 -17.97 -11.56
C MET A 1 -40.62 -18.66 -10.22
N THR A 2 -40.30 -18.02 -9.10
CA THR A 2 -40.85 -16.79 -8.50
C THR A 2 -39.78 -16.16 -7.59
N THR A 3 -39.79 -14.83 -7.43
CA THR A 3 -38.88 -14.07 -6.56
C THR A 3 -39.53 -13.77 -5.21
N SER A 4 -38.71 -13.88 -4.17
CA SER A 4 -39.02 -13.80 -2.74
C SER A 4 -39.37 -12.42 -2.23
N SER A 5 -40.16 -12.42 -1.15
CA SER A 5 -40.50 -11.32 -0.26
C SER A 5 -39.34 -10.90 0.63
N ASP A 6 -39.27 -9.62 1.02
CA ASP A 6 -38.67 -9.20 2.29
C ASP A 6 -39.43 -8.00 2.87
N LYS A 7 -39.84 -8.16 4.14
CA LYS A 7 -40.46 -7.15 5.01
C LYS A 7 -39.34 -6.58 5.89
N GLU A 8 -39.00 -5.31 5.72
CA GLU A 8 -38.18 -4.58 6.69
C GLU A 8 -39.07 -3.79 7.63
N ASN A 9 -39.02 -4.13 8.92
CA ASN A 9 -39.10 -3.12 9.97
C ASN A 9 -38.49 -3.68 11.26
N SER A 10 -37.67 -2.89 11.95
CA SER A 10 -37.75 -2.67 13.40
C SER A 10 -36.53 -1.92 13.94
N GLU A 11 -36.84 -0.69 14.34
CA GLU A 11 -36.21 0.14 15.37
C GLU A 11 -35.72 -0.63 16.60
N SER A 12 -34.53 -0.31 17.13
CA SER A 12 -34.17 -0.56 18.55
C SER A 12 -32.89 0.20 18.96
N ASP A 13 -33.11 1.31 19.66
CA ASP A 13 -32.19 1.93 20.62
C ASP A 13 -31.93 0.99 21.81
N LYS A 14 -30.67 0.72 22.20
CA LYS A 14 -30.27 0.34 23.58
C LYS A 14 -28.82 0.71 23.94
N THR A 15 -28.74 1.74 24.80
CA THR A 15 -27.90 1.95 25.99
C THR A 15 -26.74 0.99 26.33
N VAL A 16 -25.60 1.62 26.63
CA VAL A 16 -24.35 1.11 27.20
C VAL A 16 -24.54 0.39 28.56
N THR A 17 -24.04 -0.84 28.70
CA THR A 17 -23.76 -1.53 29.98
C THR A 17 -22.39 -2.23 29.93
N PRO A 18 -21.65 -2.31 31.06
CA PRO A 18 -20.32 -2.91 31.12
C PRO A 18 -20.45 -4.41 31.40
N ASN A 19 -20.50 -5.24 30.35
CA ASN A 19 -20.29 -6.67 30.50
C ASN A 19 -19.89 -7.33 29.17
N THR A 20 -18.72 -7.98 29.18
CA THR A 20 -18.24 -9.01 28.25
C THR A 20 -18.76 -8.93 26.80
N ASN A 21 -18.34 -7.92 26.04
CA ASN A 21 -18.52 -7.88 24.60
C ASN A 21 -17.20 -7.49 23.95
N ARG A 22 -16.45 -8.49 23.46
CA ARG A 22 -15.25 -8.26 22.66
C ARG A 22 -15.70 -7.49 21.41
N PRO A 23 -15.26 -6.25 21.19
CA PRO A 23 -15.61 -5.53 19.98
C PRO A 23 -15.06 -6.33 18.79
N GLN A 24 -15.94 -6.73 17.89
CA GLN A 24 -15.62 -7.44 16.65
C GLN A 24 -15.01 -6.45 15.64
N GLY A 25 -13.94 -5.77 16.05
CA GLY A 25 -13.12 -4.95 15.17
C GLY A 25 -11.96 -5.79 14.66
N ASN A 26 -11.76 -5.79 13.35
CA ASN A 26 -10.67 -6.53 12.70
C ASN A 26 -9.31 -5.83 12.90
N TYR A 27 -9.31 -4.58 13.38
CA TYR A 27 -8.12 -3.77 13.59
C TYR A 27 -7.98 -3.39 15.06
N LEU A 28 -6.86 -3.77 15.67
CA LEU A 28 -6.56 -3.46 17.06
C LEU A 28 -5.52 -2.35 17.14
N CYS A 29 -5.75 -1.39 18.05
CA CYS A 29 -4.74 -0.39 18.37
C CYS A 29 -3.52 -1.05 19.04
N PRO A 30 -2.30 -0.87 18.52
CA PRO A 30 -1.10 -1.46 19.11
C PRO A 30 -0.76 -0.89 20.48
N ARG A 31 -1.27 0.30 20.83
CA ARG A 31 -0.97 0.98 22.10
C ARG A 31 -1.98 0.68 23.21
N CYS A 32 -3.28 0.76 22.93
CA CYS A 32 -4.33 0.61 23.96
C CYS A 32 -5.26 -0.59 23.73
N ARG A 33 -5.10 -1.32 22.62
CA ARG A 33 -5.94 -2.48 22.23
C ARG A 33 -7.43 -2.17 21.99
N ALA A 34 -7.82 -0.91 21.86
CA ALA A 34 -9.13 -0.55 21.32
C ALA A 34 -9.31 -1.15 19.92
N ALA A 35 -10.51 -1.64 19.62
CA ALA A 35 -10.81 -2.29 18.34
C ALA A 35 -11.64 -1.38 17.44
N TYR A 36 -11.34 -1.41 16.15
CA TYR A 36 -11.95 -0.59 15.12
C TYR A 36 -12.41 -1.47 13.94
N CYS A 37 -13.50 -1.06 13.30
CA CYS A 37 -14.08 -1.77 12.16
C CYS A 37 -13.39 -1.41 10.84
N GLU A 38 -12.84 -0.19 10.73
CA GLU A 38 -12.23 0.33 9.52
C GLU A 38 -10.97 1.17 9.81
N LEU A 39 -10.17 1.38 8.77
CA LEU A 39 -8.97 2.22 8.76
C LEU A 39 -9.02 3.09 7.49
N PRO A 40 -8.48 4.32 7.48
CA PRO A 40 -7.69 4.96 8.53
C PRO A 40 -8.53 5.65 9.62
N ILE A 41 -8.08 5.59 10.88
CA ILE A 41 -8.76 6.28 12.00
C ILE A 41 -7.74 6.77 13.04
N GLU A 42 -8.07 7.84 13.73
CA GLU A 42 -7.34 8.26 14.94
C GLU A 42 -7.93 7.58 16.18
N CYS A 43 -7.07 6.98 17.00
CA CYS A 43 -7.49 6.25 18.18
C CYS A 43 -8.09 7.18 19.25
N VAL A 44 -9.40 7.11 19.49
CA VAL A 44 -10.07 7.92 20.53
C VAL A 44 -9.56 7.71 21.97
N VAL A 45 -8.85 6.62 22.24
CA VAL A 45 -8.29 6.32 23.58
C VAL A 45 -6.89 6.90 23.76
N CYS A 46 -6.06 6.88 22.71
CA CYS A 46 -4.63 7.19 22.85
C CYS A 46 -4.05 8.11 21.77
N GLY A 47 -4.88 8.61 20.85
CA GLY A 47 -4.55 9.63 19.85
C GLY A 47 -3.64 9.21 18.70
N ILE A 48 -3.28 7.92 18.59
CA ILE A 48 -2.43 7.47 17.48
C ILE A 48 -3.25 7.24 16.22
N THR A 49 -2.71 7.62 15.06
CA THR A 49 -3.30 7.29 13.76
C THR A 49 -3.06 5.82 13.43
N LEU A 50 -4.13 5.07 13.18
CA LEU A 50 -4.06 3.73 12.62
C LEU A 50 -4.28 3.81 11.11
N MET A 51 -3.36 3.23 10.35
CA MET A 51 -3.43 3.08 8.89
C MET A 51 -3.17 1.63 8.52
N SER A 52 -3.85 1.12 7.48
CA SER A 52 -3.58 -0.24 7.01
C SER A 52 -2.29 -0.28 6.19
N ALA A 53 -1.61 -1.43 6.21
CA ALA A 53 -0.40 -1.64 5.43
C ALA A 53 -0.60 -1.35 3.91
N PRO A 54 -1.73 -1.73 3.26
CA PRO A 54 -1.97 -1.37 1.87
C PRO A 54 -2.10 0.14 1.61
N HIS A 55 -2.74 0.90 2.52
CA HIS A 55 -2.84 2.35 2.38
C HIS A 55 -1.46 3.00 2.47
N LEU A 56 -0.65 2.54 3.41
CA LEU A 56 0.71 3.04 3.57
C LEU A 56 1.62 2.65 2.39
N ALA A 57 1.50 1.41 1.90
CA ALA A 57 2.22 0.95 0.70
C ALA A 57 1.92 1.83 -0.52
N ARG A 58 0.65 2.17 -0.76
CA ARG A 58 0.27 3.10 -1.83
C ARG A 58 0.86 4.50 -1.62
N ALA A 59 0.82 5.02 -0.41
CA ALA A 59 1.42 6.31 -0.09
C ALA A 59 2.95 6.29 -0.29
N TYR A 60 3.63 5.19 0.04
CA TYR A 60 5.08 5.07 -0.09
C TYR A 60 5.60 5.24 -1.51
N HIS A 61 4.88 4.79 -2.54
CA HIS A 61 5.29 4.99 -3.94
C HIS A 61 5.35 6.46 -4.34
N HIS A 62 4.52 7.32 -3.73
CA HIS A 62 4.52 8.76 -3.98
C HIS A 62 5.46 9.53 -3.03
N LEU A 63 5.64 9.04 -1.79
CA LEU A 63 6.52 9.67 -0.81
C LEU A 63 8.01 9.37 -1.05
N PHE A 64 8.32 8.24 -1.69
CA PHE A 64 9.69 7.83 -1.99
C PHE A 64 9.79 7.28 -3.43
N PRO A 65 9.78 8.16 -4.44
CA PRO A 65 9.86 7.73 -5.83
C PRO A 65 11.16 6.98 -6.12
N LEU A 66 11.11 6.04 -7.06
CA LEU A 66 12.30 5.35 -7.55
C LEU A 66 13.27 6.37 -8.16
N ALA A 67 14.54 6.31 -7.73
CA ALA A 67 15.57 7.19 -8.27
C ALA A 67 15.79 6.89 -9.75
N GLN A 68 15.75 7.94 -10.58
CA GLN A 68 15.92 7.85 -12.03
C GLN A 68 17.23 7.13 -12.38
N PHE A 69 17.14 6.19 -13.31
CA PHE A 69 18.32 5.45 -13.76
C PHE A 69 19.19 6.34 -14.65
N ILE A 70 20.49 6.09 -14.62
CA ILE A 70 21.48 6.89 -15.32
C ILE A 70 21.62 6.35 -16.74
N GLU A 71 21.25 7.17 -17.72
CA GLU A 71 21.49 6.88 -19.13
C GLU A 71 22.98 6.71 -19.40
N THR A 72 23.35 5.56 -19.95
CA THR A 72 24.72 5.20 -20.28
C THR A 72 24.77 4.76 -21.74
N PRO A 73 25.62 5.38 -22.57
CA PRO A 73 25.80 4.93 -23.94
C PRO A 73 26.51 3.58 -23.93
N ARG A 74 25.94 2.59 -24.63
CA ARG A 74 26.62 1.33 -24.90
C ARG A 74 27.36 1.48 -26.22
N SER A 75 28.68 1.51 -26.16
CA SER A 75 29.55 1.63 -27.33
C SER A 75 29.62 0.31 -28.09
N GLU A 76 28.55 -0.06 -28.77
CA GLU A 76 28.58 -1.10 -29.80
C GLU A 76 28.92 -0.43 -31.13
N VAL A 77 29.97 -0.91 -31.79
CA VAL A 77 30.63 -0.31 -32.97
C VAL A 77 29.68 -0.13 -34.18
N ILE A 78 28.45 -0.63 -34.10
CA ILE A 78 27.50 -0.72 -35.21
C ILE A 78 26.13 -0.09 -34.86
N ALA A 79 25.79 0.13 -33.58
CA ALA A 79 24.56 0.81 -33.18
C ALA A 79 24.72 1.48 -31.80
N LYS A 80 24.42 2.77 -31.69
CA LYS A 80 24.34 3.48 -30.41
C LYS A 80 23.09 3.03 -29.66
N THR A 81 23.23 2.01 -28.82
CA THR A 81 22.17 1.58 -27.90
C THR A 81 22.35 2.30 -26.56
N VAL A 82 21.29 2.90 -26.05
CA VAL A 82 21.29 3.52 -24.72
C VAL A 82 20.79 2.50 -23.71
N VAL A 83 21.50 2.37 -22.59
CA VAL A 83 21.09 1.52 -21.47
C VAL A 83 20.95 2.35 -20.20
N TYR A 84 20.09 1.92 -19.30
CA TYR A 84 19.74 2.64 -18.08
C TYR A 84 20.35 1.93 -16.88
N LYS A 85 21.22 2.62 -16.14
CA LYS A 85 21.95 2.06 -15.00
C LYS A 85 21.32 2.48 -13.67
N CYS A 86 20.94 1.52 -12.84
CA CYS A 86 20.46 1.83 -11.49
C CYS A 86 21.60 2.43 -10.63
N PRO A 87 21.40 3.60 -9.98
CA PRO A 87 22.45 4.25 -9.19
C PRO A 87 22.81 3.50 -7.91
N LYS A 88 21.92 2.64 -7.40
CA LYS A 88 22.13 1.90 -6.14
C LYS A 88 22.91 0.60 -6.31
N CYS A 89 22.46 -0.26 -7.23
CA CYS A 89 23.07 -1.59 -7.45
C CYS A 89 23.97 -1.66 -8.69
N GLY A 90 23.94 -0.64 -9.55
CA GLY A 90 24.73 -0.60 -10.79
C GLY A 90 24.24 -1.53 -11.90
N HIS A 91 23.09 -2.19 -11.75
CA HIS A 91 22.53 -3.05 -12.78
C HIS A 91 21.99 -2.25 -13.97
N PHE A 92 22.00 -2.87 -15.16
CA PHE A 92 21.59 -2.24 -16.41
C PHE A 92 20.23 -2.77 -16.87
N PHE A 93 19.41 -1.86 -17.40
CA PHE A 93 18.08 -2.13 -17.94
C PHE A 93 17.96 -1.49 -19.33
N CYS A 94 17.08 -2.04 -20.19
CA CYS A 94 16.71 -1.38 -21.44
C CYS A 94 15.74 -0.21 -21.19
N ALA A 95 15.48 0.62 -22.20
CA ALA A 95 14.55 1.74 -22.11
C ALA A 95 13.13 1.32 -21.69
N ASP A 96 12.59 0.23 -22.25
CA ASP A 96 11.25 -0.25 -21.91
C ASP A 96 11.17 -0.72 -20.45
N CYS A 97 12.21 -1.40 -19.98
CA CYS A 97 12.30 -1.80 -18.57
C CYS A 97 12.43 -0.57 -17.66
N ASP A 98 13.18 0.46 -18.06
CA ASP A 98 13.31 1.69 -17.27
C ASP A 98 11.94 2.35 -17.05
N THR A 99 11.19 2.59 -18.13
CA THR A 99 9.83 3.15 -18.07
C THR A 99 8.91 2.28 -17.22
N PHE A 100 8.91 0.95 -17.46
CA PHE A 100 8.05 0.05 -16.70
C PHE A 100 8.33 0.06 -15.19
N LEU A 101 9.62 0.12 -14.83
CA LEU A 101 10.04 0.15 -13.43
C LEU A 101 9.70 1.48 -12.74
N HIS A 102 9.74 2.60 -13.46
CA HIS A 102 9.39 3.91 -12.91
C HIS A 102 7.89 4.16 -12.83
N ASP A 103 7.10 3.70 -13.81
CA ASP A 103 5.67 4.03 -13.90
C ASP A 103 4.76 3.02 -13.17
N PHE A 104 5.15 1.74 -13.13
CA PHE A 104 4.29 0.67 -12.62
C PHE A 104 4.85 0.01 -11.36
N VAL A 105 6.13 -0.35 -11.36
CA VAL A 105 6.74 -1.16 -10.28
C VAL A 105 7.26 -0.30 -9.13
N HIS A 106 7.70 0.93 -9.42
CA HIS A 106 8.27 1.89 -8.47
C HIS A 106 9.38 1.32 -7.59
N SER A 107 10.10 0.29 -8.05
CA SER A 107 11.19 -0.34 -7.32
C SER A 107 12.16 -1.05 -8.27
N CYS A 108 13.45 -1.04 -7.94
CA CYS A 108 14.45 -1.76 -8.72
C CYS A 108 14.47 -3.25 -8.32
N PRO A 109 14.20 -4.19 -9.24
CA PRO A 109 14.15 -5.62 -8.91
C PRO A 109 15.46 -6.17 -8.34
N ARG A 110 16.59 -5.56 -8.69
CA ARG A 110 17.91 -5.99 -8.21
C ARG A 110 18.27 -5.45 -6.82
N CYS A 111 17.63 -4.36 -6.38
CA CYS A 111 17.84 -3.81 -5.04
C CYS A 111 16.98 -4.50 -3.97
N THR A 112 15.88 -5.13 -4.37
CA THR A 112 14.94 -5.80 -3.47
C THR A 112 15.22 -7.28 -3.28
N LEU A 113 16.06 -7.87 -4.13
CA LEU A 113 16.51 -9.25 -3.98
C LEU A 113 17.70 -9.32 -2.99
N PRO A 114 17.69 -10.32 -2.08
CA PRO A 114 18.78 -10.56 -1.13
C PRO A 114 20.06 -11.10 -1.78
#